data_AF-M0L8A4-F1
#
_entry.id   AF-M0L8A4-F1
#
_cell.length_a   1.000
_cell.length_b   1.000
_cell.length_c   1.000
_cell.angle_alpha   90.00
_cell.angle_beta   90.00
_cell.angle_gamma   90.00
#
_symmetry.space_group_name_H-M   'P 1'
#
loop_
_entity.id
_entity.type
_entity.pdbx_description
1 polymer ?
#
loop_
_entity_poly.entity_id
_entity_poly.type
_entity_poly.pdbx_seq_one_letter_code
_entity_poly.pdbx_strand_id
1 'polypeptide(L)'
;MASSTPSRNRDAYYQQLNHYQLGTEPVVETPEISDSALIWLDQDISVSLGEETTAQLNETLSSHGVLDALEESSAGGEDLQRSVQQALTDHDIDTASVGDAIGTTLLEAVGPLEINYRQGGQTSSTTAPGTGSPLGETADARLQLFADLYEETTPEGFQRAVVHHLRCQIRDCYVRCGIAPPEDVRIQGPGFYENVSWYEPLGFYEPYNDPRQTVDTWLEEHTPDDLLV
;
A
#
# COMPACT_ATOMS: atom_id res chain seq x y z
N MET A 1 -14.96 5.70 24.80
CA MET A 1 -14.42 5.74 23.44
C MET A 1 -13.61 4.46 23.27
N ALA A 2 -14.08 3.53 22.46
CA ALA A 2 -13.40 2.26 22.26
C ALA A 2 -12.15 2.55 21.43
N SER A 3 -10.98 2.43 22.04
CA SER A 3 -9.71 2.33 21.31
C SER A 3 -9.82 1.11 20.41
N SER A 4 -9.95 1.31 19.09
CA SER A 4 -9.84 0.20 18.14
C SER A 4 -8.36 -0.21 18.11
N THR A 5 -8.04 -1.40 18.60
CA THR A 5 -6.68 -1.92 18.55
C THR A 5 -6.30 -2.14 17.08
N PRO A 6 -5.10 -1.71 16.61
CA PRO A 6 -4.64 -1.89 15.22
C PRO A 6 -4.76 -3.33 14.69
N SER A 7 -4.60 -4.34 15.56
CA SER A 7 -4.77 -5.75 15.20
C SER A 7 -6.17 -6.07 14.67
N ARG A 8 -7.22 -5.47 15.25
CA ARG A 8 -8.61 -5.71 14.85
C ARG A 8 -8.93 -5.12 13.47
N ASN A 9 -8.30 -4.00 13.12
CA ASN A 9 -8.48 -3.35 11.82
C ASN A 9 -7.76 -4.12 10.69
N ARG A 10 -6.58 -4.68 10.98
CA ARG A 10 -5.86 -5.58 10.06
C ARG A 10 -6.66 -6.85 9.78
N ASP A 11 -7.17 -7.51 10.82
CA ASP A 11 -7.91 -8.76 10.67
C ASP A 11 -9.20 -8.52 9.85
N ALA A 12 -9.84 -7.36 10.03
CA ALA A 12 -10.99 -6.96 9.24
C ALA A 12 -10.64 -6.76 7.76
N TYR A 13 -9.53 -6.08 7.46
CA TYR A 13 -9.07 -5.88 6.08
C TYR A 13 -8.81 -7.23 5.40
N TYR A 14 -8.02 -8.08 6.04
CA TYR A 14 -7.68 -9.41 5.51
C TYR A 14 -8.91 -10.29 5.31
N GLN A 15 -9.83 -10.31 6.28
CA GLN A 15 -11.08 -11.07 6.17
C GLN A 15 -11.96 -10.55 5.02
N GLN A 16 -12.08 -9.24 4.86
CA GLN A 16 -12.88 -8.66 3.78
C GLN A 16 -12.25 -8.91 2.40
N LEU A 17 -10.92 -8.89 2.30
CA LEU A 17 -10.24 -9.23 1.05
C LEU A 17 -10.48 -10.71 0.69
N ASN A 18 -10.33 -11.61 1.68
CA ASN A 18 -10.60 -13.03 1.50
C ASN A 18 -12.07 -13.34 1.16
N HIS A 19 -13.02 -12.52 1.60
CA HIS A 19 -14.42 -12.69 1.19
C HIS A 19 -14.56 -12.66 -0.34
N TYR A 20 -13.89 -11.71 -1.01
CA TYR A 20 -13.97 -11.58 -2.46
C TYR A 20 -13.24 -12.69 -3.23
N GLN A 21 -12.21 -13.30 -2.63
CA GLN A 21 -11.41 -14.36 -3.26
C GLN A 21 -11.95 -15.77 -2.98
N LEU A 22 -12.37 -16.01 -1.73
CA LEU A 22 -12.66 -17.34 -1.19
C LEU A 22 -14.11 -17.51 -0.76
N GLY A 23 -14.93 -16.45 -0.78
CA GLY A 23 -16.31 -16.49 -0.30
C GLY A 23 -16.42 -16.71 1.21
N THR A 24 -15.40 -16.32 1.98
CA THR A 24 -15.49 -16.31 3.46
C THR A 24 -16.52 -15.31 3.93
N GLU A 25 -16.97 -15.41 5.18
CA GLU A 25 -17.89 -14.42 5.76
C GLU A 25 -17.29 -13.00 5.69
N PRO A 26 -18.01 -12.01 5.13
CA PRO A 26 -17.52 -10.64 5.05
C PRO A 26 -17.50 -9.97 6.43
N VAL A 27 -16.70 -8.92 6.56
CA VAL A 27 -16.78 -8.02 7.74
C VAL A 27 -17.93 -7.04 7.57
N VAL A 28 -18.21 -6.65 6.34
CA VAL A 28 -19.33 -5.80 5.98
C VAL A 28 -20.01 -6.31 4.73
N GLU A 29 -21.34 -6.40 4.81
CA GLU A 29 -22.19 -6.70 3.68
C GLU A 29 -22.14 -5.56 2.68
N THR A 30 -21.75 -5.87 1.44
CA THR A 30 -21.92 -4.97 0.32
C THR A 30 -23.29 -5.17 -0.33
N PRO A 31 -23.85 -4.13 -0.99
CA PRO A 31 -25.00 -4.33 -1.87
C PRO A 31 -24.69 -5.35 -2.97
N GLU A 32 -25.70 -5.79 -3.71
CA GLU A 32 -25.46 -6.59 -4.92
C GLU A 32 -24.58 -5.80 -5.90
N ILE A 33 -23.34 -6.26 -6.05
CA ILE A 33 -22.33 -5.72 -6.96
C ILE A 33 -22.26 -6.66 -8.16
N SER A 34 -22.25 -6.10 -9.37
CA SER A 34 -22.04 -6.88 -10.61
C SER A 34 -20.70 -7.61 -10.59
N ASP A 35 -20.62 -8.83 -11.15
CA ASP A 35 -19.36 -9.56 -11.35
C ASP A 35 -18.32 -8.76 -12.16
N SER A 36 -18.77 -7.79 -12.94
CA SER A 36 -17.91 -6.91 -13.75
C SER A 36 -17.49 -5.61 -13.03
N ALA A 37 -17.90 -5.42 -11.78
CA ALA A 37 -17.55 -4.23 -11.04
C ALA A 37 -16.10 -4.29 -10.58
N LEU A 38 -15.44 -3.13 -10.60
CA LEU A 38 -14.13 -3.01 -9.97
C LEU A 38 -14.34 -2.77 -8.48
N ILE A 39 -13.69 -3.56 -7.63
CA ILE A 39 -13.82 -3.49 -6.17
C ILE A 39 -12.44 -3.24 -5.56
N TRP A 40 -12.34 -2.29 -4.65
CA TRP A 40 -11.11 -2.04 -3.90
C TRP A 40 -11.41 -1.69 -2.45
N LEU A 41 -10.47 -2.01 -1.57
CA LEU A 41 -10.55 -1.78 -0.13
C LEU A 41 -9.61 -0.63 0.22
N ASP A 42 -10.10 0.38 0.92
CA ASP A 42 -9.32 1.51 1.42
C ASP A 42 -9.22 1.45 2.95
N GLN A 43 -8.06 1.81 3.47
CA GLN A 43 -7.87 2.04 4.90
C GLN A 43 -6.82 3.14 5.12
N ASP A 44 -7.28 4.25 5.70
CA ASP A 44 -6.40 5.37 6.06
C ASP A 44 -5.52 5.01 7.26
N ILE A 45 -4.27 5.47 7.23
CA ILE A 45 -3.26 5.22 8.26
C ILE A 45 -2.67 6.57 8.66
N SER A 46 -2.51 6.77 9.97
CA SER A 46 -1.71 7.84 10.51
C SER A 46 -0.55 7.28 11.34
N VAL A 47 0.62 7.88 11.19
CA VAL A 47 1.87 7.47 11.83
C VAL A 47 2.34 8.50 12.84
N SER A 48 2.89 8.03 13.96
CA SER A 48 3.39 8.86 15.06
C SER A 48 4.80 9.41 14.81
N LEU A 49 5.12 9.76 13.56
CA LEU A 49 6.44 10.27 13.16
C LEU A 49 6.41 11.79 13.01
N GLY A 50 7.39 12.46 13.62
CA GLY A 50 7.65 13.87 13.32
C GLY A 50 8.27 14.03 11.93
N GLU A 51 8.08 15.19 11.30
CA GLU A 51 8.58 15.50 9.96
C GLU A 51 10.09 15.23 9.79
N GLU A 52 10.90 15.56 10.82
CA GLU A 52 12.34 15.31 10.81
C GLU A 52 12.67 13.82 10.75
N THR A 53 12.02 13.00 11.58
CA THR A 53 12.20 11.54 11.58
C THR A 53 11.72 10.94 10.26
N THR A 54 10.60 11.42 9.73
CA THR A 54 10.08 10.99 8.42
C THR A 54 11.07 11.30 7.30
N ALA A 55 11.66 12.50 7.28
CA ALA A 55 12.64 12.88 6.28
C ALA A 55 13.93 12.03 6.37
N GLN A 56 14.44 11.80 7.58
CA GLN A 56 15.60 10.93 7.80
C GLN A 56 15.33 9.49 7.37
N LEU A 57 14.13 8.97 7.68
CA LEU A 57 13.70 7.66 7.24
C LEU A 57 13.61 7.57 5.73
N ASN A 58 13.02 8.59 5.08
CA ASN A 58 12.92 8.62 3.64
C ASN A 58 14.30 8.64 2.98
N GLU A 59 15.23 9.48 3.44
CA GLU A 59 16.61 9.51 2.93
C GLU A 59 17.30 8.14 3.09
N THR A 60 17.11 7.52 4.25
CA THR A 60 17.73 6.23 4.57
C THR A 60 17.13 5.09 3.74
N LEU A 61 15.81 5.01 3.64
CA LEU A 61 15.06 3.96 2.94
C LEU A 61 15.06 4.13 1.42
N SER A 62 15.33 5.34 0.90
CA SER A 62 15.53 5.58 -0.53
C SER A 62 16.86 5.03 -1.05
N SER A 63 17.68 4.42 -0.17
CA SER A 63 18.87 3.70 -0.59
C SER A 63 18.48 2.51 -1.46
N HIS A 64 19.17 2.35 -2.59
CA HIS A 64 18.87 1.33 -3.59
C HIS A 64 18.78 -0.09 -2.99
N GLY A 65 17.68 -0.79 -3.28
CA GLY A 65 17.45 -2.18 -2.91
C GLY A 65 16.81 -2.42 -1.53
N VAL A 66 16.63 -1.38 -0.71
CA VAL A 66 16.03 -1.54 0.63
C VAL A 66 14.56 -1.96 0.54
N LEU A 67 13.76 -1.31 -0.31
CA LEU A 67 12.35 -1.63 -0.46
C LEU A 67 12.11 -3.04 -1.03
N ASP A 68 13.00 -3.51 -1.91
CA ASP A 68 13.01 -4.90 -2.39
C ASP A 68 13.28 -5.88 -1.25
N ALA A 69 14.31 -5.64 -0.44
CA ALA A 69 14.64 -6.50 0.70
C ALA A 69 13.52 -6.54 1.75
N LEU A 70 12.79 -5.43 1.93
CA LEU A 70 11.61 -5.38 2.80
C LEU A 70 10.44 -6.23 2.26
N GLU A 71 10.19 -6.21 0.95
CA GLU A 71 9.17 -7.08 0.33
C GLU A 71 9.53 -8.55 0.50
N GLU A 72 10.77 -8.94 0.25
CA GLU A 72 11.23 -10.33 0.43
C GLU A 72 11.10 -10.78 1.90
N SER A 73 11.46 -9.89 2.83
CA SER A 73 11.38 -10.14 4.28
C SER A 73 9.95 -10.22 4.80
N SER A 74 9.00 -9.59 4.10
CA SER A 74 7.59 -9.58 4.49
C SER A 74 6.90 -10.94 4.35
N ALA A 75 7.48 -11.85 3.56
CA ALA A 75 7.06 -13.25 3.48
C ALA A 75 7.60 -14.11 4.64
N GLY A 76 8.45 -13.55 5.51
CA GLY A 76 9.25 -14.24 6.51
C GLY A 76 8.52 -14.59 7.81
N GLY A 77 7.42 -15.34 7.75
CA GLY A 77 6.85 -16.13 8.86
C GLY A 77 6.78 -15.48 10.26
N GLU A 78 6.82 -16.31 11.32
CA GLU A 78 6.44 -16.00 12.72
C GLU A 78 7.12 -14.78 13.39
N ASP A 79 8.14 -14.16 12.79
CA ASP A 79 8.80 -12.96 13.34
C ASP A 79 9.18 -11.92 12.26
N LEU A 80 8.15 -11.39 11.59
CA LEU A 80 8.25 -10.31 10.60
C LEU A 80 9.11 -9.12 11.09
N GLN A 81 8.99 -8.73 12.36
CA GLN A 81 9.74 -7.62 12.92
C GLN A 81 11.25 -7.88 12.87
N ARG A 82 11.69 -9.08 13.27
CA ARG A 82 13.10 -9.46 13.16
C ARG A 82 13.57 -9.49 11.71
N SER A 83 12.77 -10.04 10.81
CA SER A 83 13.11 -10.12 9.38
C SER A 83 13.31 -8.74 8.78
N VAL A 84 12.40 -7.79 9.06
CA VAL A 84 12.52 -6.38 8.64
C VAL A 84 13.77 -5.72 9.25
N GLN A 85 14.03 -5.92 10.54
CA GLN A 85 15.22 -5.36 11.19
C GLN A 85 16.52 -5.91 10.59
N GLN A 86 16.55 -7.21 10.26
CA GLN A 86 17.70 -7.84 9.62
C GLN A 86 17.93 -7.26 8.22
N ALA A 87 16.89 -7.13 7.41
CA ALA A 87 17.00 -6.53 6.07
C ALA A 87 17.56 -5.10 6.13
N LEU A 88 17.07 -4.29 7.06
CA LEU A 88 17.61 -2.94 7.25
C LEU A 88 19.08 -2.97 7.69
N THR A 89 19.44 -3.85 8.62
CA THR A 89 20.82 -4.02 9.07
C THR A 89 21.75 -4.47 7.94
N ASP A 90 21.30 -5.36 7.06
CA ASP A 90 22.07 -5.87 5.91
C ASP A 90 22.31 -4.77 4.85
N HIS A 91 21.52 -3.70 4.87
CA HIS A 91 21.68 -2.49 4.07
C HIS A 91 22.41 -1.35 4.82
N ASP A 92 23.14 -1.67 5.90
CA ASP A 92 23.88 -0.72 6.74
C ASP A 92 22.99 0.39 7.36
N ILE A 93 21.67 0.14 7.49
CA ILE A 93 20.73 1.05 8.12
C ILE A 93 20.73 0.79 9.63
N ASP A 94 21.18 1.79 10.41
CA ASP A 94 21.14 1.71 11.86
C ASP A 94 19.71 1.83 12.39
N THR A 95 19.11 0.68 12.70
CA THR A 95 17.78 0.64 13.30
C THR A 95 17.79 0.93 14.80
N ALA A 96 18.92 1.28 15.44
CA ALA A 96 18.91 1.62 16.87
C ALA A 96 18.23 2.96 17.14
N SER A 97 18.31 3.92 16.21
CA SER A 97 17.57 5.18 16.24
C SER A 97 16.14 5.04 15.70
N VAL A 98 15.92 4.08 14.80
CA VAL A 98 14.64 3.82 14.12
C VAL A 98 13.84 2.69 14.79
N GLY A 99 14.40 1.98 15.77
CA GLY A 99 13.82 0.77 16.35
C GLY A 99 12.52 1.04 17.10
N ASP A 100 12.38 2.23 17.68
CA ASP A 100 11.12 2.74 18.25
C ASP A 100 10.08 3.08 17.15
N ALA A 101 10.54 3.36 15.93
CA ALA A 101 9.74 3.66 14.74
C ALA A 101 9.40 2.43 13.87
N ILE A 102 10.06 1.27 14.04
CA ILE A 102 9.73 0.02 13.31
C ILE A 102 8.80 -0.91 14.14
N GLY A 103 8.29 -0.42 15.27
CA GLY A 103 7.37 -1.15 16.15
C GLY A 103 5.89 -0.81 15.95
N THR A 104 5.01 -1.46 16.71
CA THR A 104 3.56 -1.15 16.73
C THR A 104 3.24 0.26 17.25
N THR A 105 4.24 0.95 17.81
CA THR A 105 4.19 2.34 18.25
C THR A 105 4.19 3.34 17.09
N LEU A 106 4.61 2.90 15.89
CA LEU A 106 4.60 3.71 14.68
C LEU A 106 3.19 4.13 14.25
N LEU A 107 2.22 3.22 14.37
CA LEU A 107 0.84 3.51 13.98
C LEU A 107 0.17 4.34 15.09
N GLU A 108 -0.11 5.60 14.80
CA GLU A 108 -0.88 6.46 15.70
C GLU A 108 -2.36 6.07 15.64
N ALA A 109 -2.90 5.94 14.43
CA ALA A 109 -4.28 5.55 14.21
C ALA A 109 -4.44 4.81 12.89
N VAL A 110 -5.45 3.92 12.86
CA VAL A 110 -5.90 3.25 11.64
C VAL A 110 -7.38 3.56 11.49
N GLY A 111 -7.73 4.12 10.34
CA GLY A 111 -9.08 4.49 9.97
C GLY A 111 -9.99 3.29 9.77
N PRO A 112 -11.27 3.54 9.45
CA PRO A 112 -12.18 2.47 9.09
C PRO A 112 -11.73 1.78 7.81
N LEU A 113 -12.09 0.51 7.70
CA LEU A 113 -12.04 -0.21 6.44
C LEU A 113 -13.21 0.26 5.56
N GLU A 114 -12.91 0.78 4.38
CA GLU A 114 -13.88 1.19 3.38
C GLU A 114 -13.83 0.24 2.18
N ILE A 115 -14.99 -0.22 1.74
CA ILE A 115 -15.13 -1.06 0.56
C ILE A 115 -15.70 -0.16 -0.52
N ASN A 116 -14.94 0.04 -1.56
CA ASN A 116 -15.31 0.84 -2.70
C ASN A 116 -15.59 -0.07 -3.89
N TYR A 117 -16.55 0.33 -4.71
CA TYR A 117 -16.88 -0.37 -5.93
C TYR A 117 -17.32 0.61 -7.02
N ARG A 118 -16.92 0.31 -8.26
CA ARG A 118 -17.37 1.03 -9.45
C ARG A 118 -18.19 0.11 -10.34
N GLN A 119 -19.45 0.49 -10.56
CA GLN A 119 -20.35 -0.18 -11.50
C GLN A 119 -21.21 0.85 -12.24
N GLY A 120 -21.48 0.60 -13.53
CA GLY A 120 -22.26 1.53 -14.36
C GLY A 120 -21.66 2.94 -14.46
N GLY A 121 -20.35 3.08 -14.29
CA GLY A 121 -19.66 4.39 -14.29
C GLY A 121 -19.78 5.18 -12.99
N GLN A 122 -20.47 4.66 -11.97
CA GLN A 122 -20.63 5.29 -10.67
C GLN A 122 -19.75 4.58 -9.63
N THR A 123 -19.00 5.36 -8.86
CA THR A 123 -18.29 4.88 -7.67
C THR A 123 -19.21 4.98 -6.46
N SER A 124 -19.18 4.00 -5.58
CA SER A 124 -19.90 3.99 -4.31
C SER A 124 -19.04 3.28 -3.26
N SER A 125 -19.28 3.57 -1.99
CA SER A 125 -18.50 3.04 -0.88
C SER A 125 -19.39 2.54 0.25
N THR A 126 -18.84 1.63 1.05
CA THR A 126 -19.48 1.09 2.26
C THR A 126 -18.42 0.91 3.34
N THR A 127 -18.65 1.52 4.50
CA THR A 127 -17.68 1.50 5.61
C THR A 127 -17.97 0.34 6.56
N ALA A 128 -16.95 -0.42 6.92
CA ALA A 128 -17.08 -1.54 7.84
C ALA A 128 -17.36 -1.03 9.28
N PRO A 129 -18.49 -1.44 9.90
CA PRO A 129 -18.88 -0.93 11.21
C PRO A 129 -17.89 -1.37 12.30
N GLY A 130 -17.52 -0.44 13.16
CA GLY A 130 -16.63 -0.72 14.31
C GLY A 130 -15.16 -0.93 13.94
N THR A 131 -14.77 -0.62 12.70
CA THR A 131 -13.37 -0.46 12.30
C THR A 131 -13.00 1.02 12.44
N GLY A 132 -12.08 1.36 13.36
CA GLY A 132 -11.53 2.72 13.50
C GLY A 132 -12.51 3.90 13.63
N SER A 133 -11.94 5.10 13.52
CA SER A 133 -12.64 6.37 13.29
C SER A 133 -12.06 6.99 12.02
N PRO A 134 -12.86 7.69 11.19
CA PRO A 134 -12.32 8.39 10.01
C PRO A 134 -11.19 9.34 10.39
N LEU A 135 -10.06 9.25 9.68
CA LEU A 135 -8.88 10.10 9.92
C LEU A 135 -8.96 11.41 9.10
N GLY A 136 -9.48 11.34 7.87
CA GLY A 136 -9.64 12.53 7.03
C GLY A 136 -8.29 13.16 6.71
N GLU A 137 -8.15 14.47 6.97
CA GLU A 137 -6.92 15.22 6.66
C GLU A 137 -5.71 14.84 7.53
N THR A 138 -5.89 14.07 8.60
CA THR A 138 -4.79 13.56 9.44
C THR A 138 -4.24 12.22 8.95
N ALA A 139 -4.75 11.68 7.84
CA ALA A 139 -4.21 10.47 7.25
C ALA A 139 -2.87 10.78 6.57
N ASP A 140 -1.83 10.06 6.95
CA ASP A 140 -0.49 10.17 6.34
C ASP A 140 -0.37 9.29 5.09
N ALA A 141 -1.11 8.18 5.06
CA ALA A 141 -1.15 7.25 3.94
C ALA A 141 -2.51 6.56 3.83
N ARG A 142 -2.78 5.97 2.66
CA ARG A 142 -3.94 5.11 2.42
C ARG A 142 -3.50 3.79 1.82
N LEU A 143 -3.71 2.70 2.54
CA LEU A 143 -3.61 1.36 1.97
C LEU A 143 -4.84 1.13 1.09
N GLN A 144 -4.60 0.90 -0.19
CA GLN A 144 -5.62 0.54 -1.17
C GLN A 144 -5.31 -0.86 -1.69
N LEU A 145 -6.29 -1.78 -1.83
CA LEU A 145 -6.05 -3.06 -2.50
C LEU A 145 -7.26 -3.42 -3.35
N PHE A 146 -7.01 -3.87 -4.57
CA PHE A 146 -8.05 -4.35 -5.49
C PHE A 146 -8.41 -5.79 -5.16
N ALA A 147 -9.70 -6.05 -4.96
CA ALA A 147 -10.17 -7.35 -4.48
C ALA A 147 -9.85 -8.51 -5.44
N ASP A 148 -9.75 -8.22 -6.74
CA ASP A 148 -9.57 -9.17 -7.83
C ASP A 148 -8.11 -9.34 -8.30
N LEU A 149 -7.17 -8.55 -7.74
CA LEU A 149 -5.76 -8.57 -8.17
C LEU A 149 -4.83 -9.27 -7.19
N TYR A 150 -5.32 -9.60 -6.01
CA TYR A 150 -4.61 -10.40 -5.03
C TYR A 150 -5.29 -11.77 -4.96
N GLU A 151 -4.51 -12.84 -4.96
CA GLU A 151 -4.99 -14.23 -4.79
C GLU A 151 -4.41 -14.85 -3.51
N GLU A 152 -3.87 -14.00 -2.63
CA GLU A 152 -3.06 -14.41 -1.49
C GLU A 152 -3.95 -14.88 -0.32
N THR A 153 -4.09 -16.20 -0.23
CA THR A 153 -4.95 -16.86 0.77
C THR A 153 -4.29 -17.08 2.13
N THR A 154 -2.98 -16.79 2.26
CA THR A 154 -2.21 -16.96 3.50
C THR A 154 -1.89 -15.61 4.13
N PRO A 155 -1.74 -15.50 5.46
CA PRO A 155 -1.31 -14.27 6.11
C PRO A 155 0.02 -13.72 5.57
N GLU A 156 0.99 -14.60 5.32
CA GLU A 156 2.31 -14.23 4.79
C GLU A 156 2.21 -13.74 3.35
N GLY A 157 1.41 -14.41 2.51
CA GLY A 157 1.10 -13.96 1.16
C GLY A 157 0.42 -12.58 1.17
N PHE A 158 -0.52 -12.37 2.08
CA PHE A 158 -1.20 -11.08 2.24
C PHE A 158 -0.23 -9.97 2.67
N GLN A 159 0.68 -10.24 3.61
CA GLN A 159 1.71 -9.28 4.01
C GLN A 159 2.58 -8.86 2.83
N ARG A 160 3.03 -9.82 2.03
CA ARG A 160 3.78 -9.55 0.80
C ARG A 160 2.98 -8.74 -0.21
N ALA A 161 1.72 -9.09 -0.44
CA ALA A 161 0.82 -8.33 -1.32
C ALA A 161 0.65 -6.88 -0.86
N VAL A 162 0.51 -6.64 0.43
CA VAL A 162 0.43 -5.29 1.00
C VAL A 162 1.71 -4.51 0.71
N VAL A 163 2.89 -5.08 0.98
CA VAL A 163 4.17 -4.39 0.74
C VAL A 163 4.37 -4.10 -0.75
N HIS A 164 4.09 -5.08 -1.62
CA HIS A 164 4.15 -4.91 -3.06
C HIS A 164 3.22 -3.79 -3.56
N HIS A 165 1.99 -3.75 -3.06
CA HIS A 165 1.05 -2.69 -3.43
C HIS A 165 1.49 -1.31 -2.94
N LEU A 166 1.99 -1.21 -1.70
CA LEU A 166 2.51 0.06 -1.18
C LEU A 166 3.65 0.58 -2.04
N ARG A 167 4.53 -0.29 -2.55
CA ARG A 167 5.56 0.09 -3.52
C ARG A 167 4.95 0.60 -4.84
N CYS A 168 3.90 -0.03 -5.34
CA CYS A 168 3.14 0.46 -6.51
C CYS A 168 2.48 1.83 -6.25
N GLN A 169 2.02 2.10 -5.03
CA GLN A 169 1.48 3.40 -4.63
C GLN A 169 2.58 4.48 -4.52
N ILE A 170 3.77 4.14 -4.02
CA ILE A 170 4.93 5.04 -4.01
C ILE A 170 5.30 5.42 -5.44
N ARG A 171 5.42 4.44 -6.35
CA ARG A 171 5.63 4.68 -7.78
C ARG A 171 4.63 5.70 -8.34
N ASP A 172 3.36 5.50 -8.04
CA ASP A 172 2.26 6.34 -8.48
C ASP A 172 2.36 7.78 -7.94
N CYS A 173 2.93 8.00 -6.76
CA CYS A 173 3.22 9.34 -6.25
C CYS A 173 4.22 10.09 -7.14
N TYR A 174 5.31 9.43 -7.56
CA TYR A 174 6.29 10.03 -8.48
C TYR A 174 5.70 10.29 -9.87
N VAL A 175 4.96 9.32 -10.41
CA VAL A 175 4.30 9.45 -11.73
C VAL A 175 3.32 10.62 -11.77
N ARG A 176 2.58 10.87 -10.69
CA ARG A 176 1.68 12.04 -10.57
C ARG A 176 2.42 13.37 -10.55
N CYS A 177 3.65 13.38 -10.04
CA CYS A 177 4.52 14.54 -10.08
C CYS A 177 5.20 14.72 -11.44
N GLY A 178 5.03 13.79 -12.38
CA GLY A 178 5.74 13.80 -13.66
C GLY A 178 7.22 13.43 -13.52
N ILE A 179 7.56 12.68 -12.47
CA ILE A 179 8.93 12.31 -12.12
C ILE A 179 9.07 10.80 -12.24
N ALA A 180 10.23 10.37 -12.71
CA ALA A 180 10.67 9.00 -12.77
C ALA A 180 10.72 8.42 -11.35
N PRO A 181 10.01 7.32 -11.08
CA PRO A 181 10.14 6.64 -9.81
C PRO A 181 11.58 6.13 -9.60
N PRO A 182 12.09 6.12 -8.36
CA PRO A 182 13.31 5.41 -8.00
C PRO A 182 13.29 3.94 -8.46
N GLU A 183 14.46 3.37 -8.73
CA GLU A 183 14.58 2.04 -9.35
C GLU A 183 13.91 0.92 -8.54
N ASP A 184 13.99 1.00 -7.22
CA ASP A 184 13.38 0.08 -6.26
C ASP A 184 11.85 0.23 -6.14
N VAL A 185 11.23 1.17 -6.86
CA VAL A 185 9.76 1.25 -7.01
C VAL A 185 9.34 1.28 -8.47
N ARG A 186 10.25 0.98 -9.41
CA ARG A 186 9.94 0.69 -10.83
C ARG A 186 9.38 -0.73 -10.98
N ILE A 187 8.28 -0.99 -10.30
CA ILE A 187 7.59 -2.28 -10.30
C ILE A 187 6.25 -2.18 -11.02
N GLN A 188 5.80 -3.29 -11.60
CA GLN A 188 4.48 -3.39 -12.22
C GLN A 188 3.42 -3.87 -11.24
N GLY A 189 2.24 -3.29 -11.36
CA GLY A 189 1.11 -3.63 -10.50
C GLY A 189 0.20 -2.44 -10.26
N PRO A 190 -1.06 -2.68 -9.86
CA PRO A 190 -1.99 -1.62 -9.56
C PRO A 190 -1.46 -0.79 -8.38
N GLY A 191 -1.47 0.54 -8.51
CA GLY A 191 -1.25 1.46 -7.39
C GLY A 191 -2.58 2.09 -6.97
N PHE A 192 -2.68 3.42 -7.02
CA PHE A 192 -3.96 4.09 -6.75
C PHE A 192 -4.95 3.89 -7.91
N TYR A 193 -6.21 3.63 -7.58
CA TYR A 193 -7.35 3.53 -8.50
C TYR A 193 -7.50 4.75 -9.39
N GLU A 194 -7.28 5.96 -8.85
CA GLU A 194 -7.30 7.19 -9.64
C GLU A 194 -6.23 7.19 -10.74
N ASN A 195 -5.09 6.56 -10.47
CA ASN A 195 -3.94 6.50 -11.37
C ASN A 195 -4.06 5.39 -12.41
N VAL A 196 -4.81 4.32 -12.14
CA VAL A 196 -5.08 3.26 -13.15
C VAL A 196 -5.55 3.87 -14.47
N SER A 197 -6.36 4.95 -14.40
CA SER A 197 -6.86 5.66 -15.58
C SER A 197 -5.85 6.54 -16.32
N TRP A 198 -4.63 6.71 -15.80
CA TRP A 198 -3.59 7.53 -16.43
C TRP A 198 -2.77 6.72 -17.43
N TYR A 199 -2.68 5.40 -17.22
CA TYR A 199 -1.82 4.50 -17.99
C TYR A 199 -2.45 4.04 -19.31
N GLU A 200 -3.77 3.82 -19.35
CA GLU A 200 -4.45 3.27 -20.54
C GLU A 200 -4.87 4.31 -21.62
N PRO A 201 -5.42 5.49 -21.28
CA PRO A 201 -6.00 6.39 -22.29
C PRO A 201 -5.02 7.44 -22.84
N LEU A 202 -3.99 7.82 -22.08
CA LEU A 202 -3.14 8.98 -22.40
C LEU A 202 -1.93 8.60 -23.27
N GLY A 203 -1.55 7.32 -23.33
CA GLY A 203 -0.44 6.80 -24.14
C GLY A 203 0.94 7.41 -23.82
N PHE A 204 1.04 8.15 -22.72
CA PHE A 204 2.25 8.82 -22.29
C PHE A 204 3.15 7.89 -21.46
N TYR A 205 2.52 7.04 -20.64
CA TYR A 205 3.19 6.01 -19.88
C TYR A 205 2.89 4.64 -20.49
N GLU A 206 3.88 3.75 -20.42
CA GLU A 206 3.65 2.31 -20.58
C GLU A 206 2.72 1.78 -19.45
N PRO A 207 2.13 0.58 -19.58
CA PRO A 207 1.14 0.07 -18.64
C PRO A 207 1.77 -0.39 -17.31
N TYR A 208 2.34 0.54 -16.53
CA TYR A 208 2.96 0.26 -15.23
C TYR A 208 1.96 -0.37 -14.24
N ASN A 209 0.67 -0.08 -14.38
CA ASN A 209 -0.38 -0.63 -13.54
C ASN A 209 -0.71 -2.10 -13.81
N ASP A 210 -0.34 -2.65 -14.98
CA ASP A 210 -0.78 -3.97 -15.41
C ASP A 210 0.38 -4.98 -15.36
N PRO A 211 0.40 -5.90 -14.38
CA PRO A 211 1.44 -6.91 -14.26
C PRO A 211 1.40 -7.96 -15.38
N ARG A 212 0.36 -7.98 -16.22
CA ARG A 212 0.20 -8.93 -17.34
C ARG A 212 0.78 -8.38 -18.65
N GLN A 213 1.11 -7.10 -18.71
CA GLN A 213 1.74 -6.48 -19.86
C GLN A 213 3.25 -6.37 -19.64
N THR A 214 4.01 -6.29 -20.73
CA THR A 214 5.45 -6.03 -20.64
C THR A 214 5.68 -4.52 -20.61
N VAL A 215 6.53 -4.07 -19.69
CA VAL A 215 7.05 -2.71 -19.67
C VAL A 215 8.52 -2.77 -20.11
N ASP A 216 8.81 -2.12 -21.23
CA ASP A 216 10.15 -2.06 -21.82
C ASP A 216 10.91 -0.80 -21.36
N THR A 217 10.18 0.30 -21.08
CA THR A 217 10.78 1.60 -20.76
C THR A 217 10.12 2.29 -19.56
N TRP A 218 10.95 2.77 -18.65
CA TRP A 218 10.56 3.70 -17.59
C TRP A 218 10.84 5.14 -18.05
N LEU A 219 9.88 6.06 -17.90
CA LEU A 219 10.10 7.46 -18.24
C LEU A 219 11.14 8.08 -17.30
N GLU A 220 12.19 8.68 -17.86
CA GLU A 220 13.32 9.28 -17.12
C GLU A 220 13.51 10.77 -17.37
N GLU A 221 12.53 11.47 -17.98
CA GLU A 221 12.67 12.89 -18.36
C GLU A 221 12.91 13.83 -17.17
N HIS A 222 12.34 13.49 -16.01
CA HIS A 222 12.57 14.17 -14.75
C HIS A 222 12.84 13.12 -13.68
N THR A 223 13.90 13.25 -12.91
CA THR A 223 14.28 12.35 -11.81
C THR A 223 14.14 13.07 -10.47
N PRO A 224 14.12 12.35 -9.34
CA PRO A 224 14.07 13.00 -8.02
C PRO A 224 15.19 14.03 -7.81
N ASP A 225 16.36 13.82 -8.44
CA ASP A 225 17.50 14.74 -8.39
C ASP A 225 17.20 16.11 -9.02
N ASP A 226 16.29 16.18 -10.00
CA ASP A 226 15.91 17.43 -10.65
C ASP A 226 15.12 18.38 -9.72
N LEU A 227 14.55 17.84 -8.62
CA LEU A 227 13.87 18.63 -7.60
C LEU A 227 14.80 19.23 -6.53
N LEU A 228 16.07 18.82 -6.51
CA LEU A 228 17.05 19.24 -5.50
C LEU A 228 17.89 20.47 -5.91
N VAL A 229 17.51 21.13 -7.02
CA VAL A 229 18.23 22.26 -7.64
C VAL A 229 17.64 23.62 -7.27
#